data_AF-A0A154BMG1-F1
#
_entry.id   AF-A0A154BMG1-F1
#
_cell.length_a   1.000
_cell.length_b   1.000
_cell.length_c   1.000
_cell.angle_alpha   90.00
_cell.angle_beta   90.00
_cell.angle_gamma   90.00
#
_symmetry.space_group_name_H-M   'P 1'
#
loop_
_entity.id
_entity.type
_entity.pdbx_description
1 polymer ?
#
loop_
_entity_poly.entity_id
_entity_poly.type
_entity_poly.pdbx_seq_one_letter_code
_entity_poly.pdbx_strand_id
1 'polypeptide(L)'
;MTKKSIVALVTLFLLVFFANMAMAKDHTDNPIDKAFAQDIGEAMNTMEMNYVTEKYMDAWKAEMDNAAIVLKQRYTFAEDKAHIDNYVAAYKKVADAAAYLEWLNWSDTEEAPNIRHSGTGAASASLSAKANIFKQATLNLINAYHGQLGDDPFKYSYIYSGKGAELAKIRAQYSR
;
A
#
# COMPACT_ATOMS: atom_id res chain seq x y z
N MET A 1 31.33 11.95 -10.47
CA MET A 1 31.06 10.78 -9.61
C MET A 1 32.13 9.73 -9.88
N THR A 2 32.99 9.38 -8.92
CA THR A 2 34.10 8.44 -9.15
C THR A 2 33.62 6.99 -9.02
N LYS A 3 34.24 6.05 -9.77
CA LYS A 3 33.87 4.61 -9.79
C LYS A 3 33.75 3.98 -8.39
N LYS A 4 34.44 4.50 -7.39
CA LYS A 4 34.37 4.05 -5.98
C LYS A 4 33.02 4.36 -5.31
N SER A 5 32.36 5.46 -5.68
CA SER A 5 31.04 5.86 -5.14
C SER A 5 29.91 4.99 -5.69
N ILE A 6 30.05 4.45 -6.91
CA ILE A 6 29.04 3.57 -7.53
C ILE A 6 29.08 2.18 -6.88
N VAL A 7 30.29 1.66 -6.60
CA VAL A 7 30.44 0.35 -5.92
C VAL A 7 29.85 0.40 -4.52
N ALA A 8 30.10 1.45 -3.74
CA ALA A 8 29.53 1.59 -2.40
C ALA A 8 27.99 1.68 -2.40
N LEU A 9 27.39 2.34 -3.40
CA LEU A 9 25.93 2.42 -3.52
C LEU A 9 25.31 1.06 -3.90
N VAL A 10 25.97 0.31 -4.78
CA VAL A 10 25.51 -1.02 -5.22
C VAL A 10 25.64 -2.05 -4.09
N THR A 11 26.69 -1.98 -3.27
CA THR A 11 26.84 -2.87 -2.10
C THR A 11 25.82 -2.54 -1.01
N LEU A 12 25.47 -1.26 -0.81
CA LEU A 12 24.42 -0.86 0.12
C LEU A 12 23.02 -1.30 -0.37
N PHE A 13 22.74 -1.19 -1.67
CA PHE A 13 21.52 -1.73 -2.28
C PHE A 13 21.43 -3.25 -2.15
N LEU A 14 22.53 -3.98 -2.38
CA LEU A 14 22.57 -5.44 -2.24
C LEU A 14 22.35 -5.90 -0.79
N LEU A 15 22.92 -5.21 0.21
CA LEU A 15 22.71 -5.53 1.62
C LEU A 15 21.26 -5.31 2.08
N VAL A 16 20.57 -4.30 1.55
CA VAL A 16 19.14 -4.08 1.80
C VAL A 16 18.27 -5.15 1.11
N PHE A 17 18.69 -5.65 -0.06
CA PHE A 17 17.99 -6.75 -0.74
C PHE A 17 18.07 -8.08 0.03
N PHE A 18 19.22 -8.45 0.59
CA PHE A 18 19.37 -9.70 1.33
C PHE A 18 18.69 -9.69 2.72
N ALA A 19 18.63 -8.54 3.39
CA ALA A 19 17.90 -8.43 4.65
C ALA A 19 16.37 -8.59 4.48
N ASN A 20 15.82 -8.18 3.33
CA ASN A 20 14.39 -8.27 3.05
C ASN A 20 13.95 -9.67 2.55
N MET A 21 14.82 -10.43 1.87
CA MET A 21 14.46 -11.79 1.42
C MET A 21 14.26 -12.79 2.57
N ALA A 22 14.91 -12.58 3.72
CA ALA A 22 14.71 -13.42 4.91
C ALA A 22 13.40 -13.11 5.67
N MET A 23 12.70 -12.03 5.32
CA MET A 23 11.51 -11.52 6.03
C MET A 23 10.20 -11.81 5.27
N ALA A 24 10.25 -12.40 4.08
CA ALA A 24 9.06 -12.65 3.28
C ALA A 24 8.32 -13.90 3.78
N LYS A 25 7.59 -13.77 4.89
CA LYS A 25 6.48 -14.69 5.15
C LYS A 25 5.48 -14.55 4.01
N ASP A 26 5.03 -15.68 3.48
CA ASP A 26 4.04 -15.69 2.41
C ASP A 26 2.72 -15.12 2.93
N HIS A 27 2.38 -13.90 2.49
CA HIS A 27 1.13 -13.19 2.83
C HIS A 27 0.07 -13.35 1.74
N THR A 28 0.18 -14.37 0.90
CA THR A 28 -0.82 -14.74 -0.13
C THR A 28 -2.23 -14.93 0.42
N ASP A 29 -2.36 -15.16 1.73
CA ASP A 29 -3.62 -15.41 2.41
C ASP A 29 -4.26 -14.18 3.10
N ASN A 30 -3.92 -12.95 2.68
CA ASN A 30 -4.49 -11.75 3.31
C ASN A 30 -5.98 -11.54 2.96
N PRO A 31 -6.82 -11.14 3.93
CA PRO A 31 -8.28 -11.07 3.75
C PRO A 31 -8.73 -9.89 2.88
N ILE A 32 -7.94 -8.82 2.77
CA ILE A 32 -8.28 -7.66 1.95
C ILE A 32 -8.22 -8.05 0.46
N ASP A 33 -7.10 -8.61 -0.02
CA ASP A 33 -6.99 -9.06 -1.41
C ASP A 33 -8.11 -10.04 -1.76
N LYS A 34 -8.37 -11.03 -0.88
CA LYS A 34 -9.43 -12.03 -1.09
C LYS A 34 -10.81 -11.38 -1.22
N ALA A 35 -11.11 -10.41 -0.37
CA ALA A 35 -12.42 -9.75 -0.36
C ALA A 35 -12.63 -8.86 -1.59
N PHE A 36 -11.56 -8.24 -2.11
CA PHE A 36 -11.63 -7.34 -3.27
C PHE A 36 -11.38 -8.03 -4.62
N ALA A 37 -10.88 -9.28 -4.64
CA ALA A 37 -10.49 -9.97 -5.87
C ALA A 37 -11.60 -9.99 -6.93
N GLN A 38 -12.83 -10.31 -6.53
CA GLN A 38 -13.98 -10.32 -7.43
C GLN A 38 -14.35 -8.90 -7.90
N ASP A 39 -14.48 -7.94 -6.98
CA ASP A 39 -14.87 -6.56 -7.31
C ASP A 39 -13.88 -5.89 -8.28
N ILE A 40 -12.57 -6.14 -8.10
CA ILE A 40 -11.52 -5.62 -9.00
C ILE A 40 -11.64 -6.25 -10.39
N GLY A 41 -11.94 -7.55 -10.47
CA GLY A 41 -12.12 -8.24 -11.75
C GLY A 41 -13.42 -7.92 -12.49
N GLU A 42 -14.46 -7.49 -11.77
CA GLU A 42 -15.80 -7.24 -12.32
C GLU A 42 -16.12 -5.77 -12.60
N ALA A 43 -15.34 -4.81 -12.07
CA ALA A 43 -15.57 -3.38 -12.32
C ALA A 43 -15.45 -3.06 -13.82
N MET A 44 -16.54 -2.59 -14.44
CA MET A 44 -16.59 -2.47 -15.91
C MET A 44 -16.43 -1.04 -16.43
N ASN A 45 -16.87 -0.05 -15.65
CA ASN A 45 -16.84 1.35 -16.05
C ASN A 45 -15.99 2.17 -15.07
N THR A 46 -15.59 3.38 -15.45
CA THR A 46 -14.62 4.11 -14.63
C THR A 46 -15.15 4.56 -13.28
N MET A 47 -16.47 4.74 -13.13
CA MET A 47 -17.07 5.01 -11.81
C MET A 47 -16.88 3.79 -10.89
N GLU A 48 -17.20 2.59 -11.38
CA GLU A 48 -17.00 1.35 -10.65
C GLU A 48 -15.53 1.12 -10.31
N MET A 49 -14.62 1.30 -11.28
CA MET A 49 -13.18 1.12 -11.06
C MET A 49 -12.63 2.09 -10.02
N ASN A 50 -13.00 3.37 -10.10
CA ASN A 50 -12.58 4.38 -9.11
C ASN A 50 -13.09 4.03 -7.73
N TYR A 51 -14.37 3.65 -7.61
CA TYR A 51 -14.98 3.28 -6.34
C TYR A 51 -14.32 2.05 -5.72
N VAL A 52 -14.15 0.96 -6.48
CA VAL A 52 -13.51 -0.27 -5.99
C VAL A 52 -12.08 0.01 -5.54
N THR A 53 -11.33 0.78 -6.34
CA THR A 53 -9.92 1.04 -6.06
C THR A 53 -9.75 2.01 -4.88
N GLU A 54 -10.64 2.98 -4.71
CA GLU A 54 -10.69 3.84 -3.53
C GLU A 54 -10.95 3.02 -2.26
N LYS A 55 -11.97 2.15 -2.28
CA LYS A 55 -12.27 1.27 -1.13
C LYS A 55 -11.13 0.32 -0.81
N TYR A 56 -10.46 -0.21 -1.82
CA TYR A 56 -9.31 -1.08 -1.65
C TYR A 56 -8.10 -0.32 -1.05
N MET A 57 -7.84 0.91 -1.52
CA MET A 57 -6.83 1.81 -0.99
C MET A 57 -7.10 2.16 0.48
N ASP A 58 -8.35 2.51 0.81
CA ASP A 58 -8.78 2.83 2.17
C ASP A 58 -8.61 1.63 3.12
N ALA A 59 -8.96 0.43 2.67
CA ALA A 59 -8.80 -0.80 3.45
C ALA A 59 -7.32 -1.02 3.81
N TRP A 60 -6.42 -0.91 2.84
CA TRP A 60 -4.98 -1.05 3.09
C TRP A 60 -4.40 0.08 3.93
N LYS A 61 -4.88 1.32 3.75
CA LYS A 61 -4.45 2.44 4.59
C LYS A 61 -4.85 2.23 6.05
N ALA A 62 -6.08 1.78 6.29
CA ALA A 62 -6.58 1.49 7.63
C ALA A 62 -5.80 0.34 8.28
N GLU A 63 -5.51 -0.72 7.51
CA GLU A 63 -4.73 -1.86 7.99
C GLU A 63 -3.28 -1.47 8.30
N MET A 64 -2.65 -0.60 7.50
CA MET A 64 -1.32 -0.03 7.80
C MET A 64 -1.32 0.75 9.12
N ASP A 65 -2.30 1.66 9.29
CA ASP A 65 -2.43 2.46 10.50
C ASP A 65 -2.64 1.54 11.73
N ASN A 66 -3.41 0.45 11.59
CA ASN A 66 -3.60 -0.56 12.65
C ASN A 66 -2.32 -1.38 12.94
N ALA A 67 -1.64 -1.88 11.91
CA ALA A 67 -0.41 -2.65 12.07
C ALA A 67 0.65 -1.85 12.84
N ALA A 68 0.74 -0.55 12.57
CA ALA A 68 1.59 0.36 13.32
C ALA A 68 1.17 0.52 14.79
N ILE A 69 -0.14 0.63 15.07
CA ILE A 69 -0.66 0.67 16.46
C ILE A 69 -0.28 -0.60 17.22
N VAL A 70 -0.52 -1.77 16.61
CA VAL A 70 -0.20 -3.08 17.21
C VAL A 70 1.30 -3.21 17.44
N LEU A 71 2.13 -2.84 16.47
CA LEU A 71 3.59 -2.90 16.61
C LEU A 71 4.09 -1.98 17.74
N LYS A 72 3.54 -0.78 17.87
CA LYS A 72 3.88 0.16 18.95
C LYS A 72 3.63 -0.40 20.36
N GLN A 73 2.70 -1.33 20.53
CA GLN A 73 2.43 -1.97 21.83
C GLN A 73 3.61 -2.82 22.33
N ARG A 74 4.55 -3.20 21.44
CA ARG A 74 5.76 -3.94 21.83
C ARG A 74 6.84 -3.07 22.47
N TYR A 75 6.73 -1.75 22.35
CA TYR A 75 7.77 -0.82 22.79
C TYR A 75 7.31 -0.09 24.05
N THR A 76 8.23 0.09 25.00
CA THR A 76 7.95 0.84 26.23
C THR A 76 8.14 2.34 26.00
N PHE A 77 9.27 2.72 25.40
CA PHE A 77 9.72 4.10 25.26
C PHE A 77 9.00 4.85 24.14
N ALA A 78 8.80 6.16 24.34
CA ALA A 78 8.09 7.01 23.39
C ALA A 78 8.90 7.25 22.12
N GLU A 79 10.22 7.28 22.25
CA GLU A 79 11.19 7.47 21.17
C GLU A 79 11.10 6.34 20.14
N ASP A 80 11.03 5.09 20.58
CA ASP A 80 10.87 3.93 19.70
C ASP A 80 9.53 3.96 18.96
N LYS A 81 8.46 4.34 19.66
CA LYS A 81 7.12 4.50 19.06
C LYS A 81 7.10 5.59 18.00
N ALA A 82 7.84 6.68 18.22
CA ALA A 82 7.95 7.78 17.27
C ALA A 82 8.63 7.34 15.96
N HIS A 83 9.56 6.38 15.99
CA HIS A 83 10.15 5.82 14.77
C HIS A 83 9.11 5.07 13.91
N ILE A 84 8.14 4.39 14.53
CA ILE A 84 7.03 3.73 13.82
C ILE A 84 6.08 4.78 13.22
N ASP A 85 5.77 5.85 13.95
CA ASP A 85 4.96 6.94 13.43
C ASP A 85 5.62 7.64 12.23
N ASN A 86 6.93 7.86 12.31
CA ASN A 86 7.73 8.40 11.20
C ASN A 86 7.73 7.48 9.99
N TYR A 87 7.80 6.15 10.18
CA TYR A 87 7.70 5.17 9.11
C TYR A 87 6.35 5.28 8.38
N VAL A 88 5.24 5.31 9.11
CA VAL A 88 3.89 5.44 8.52
C VAL A 88 3.75 6.77 7.77
N ALA A 89 4.24 7.88 8.34
CA ALA A 89 4.20 9.18 7.69
C ALA A 89 5.04 9.22 6.40
N ALA A 90 6.19 8.55 6.38
CA ALA A 90 7.02 8.42 5.17
C ALA A 90 6.29 7.63 4.07
N TYR A 91 5.66 6.50 4.41
CA TYR A 91 4.90 5.71 3.44
C TYR A 91 3.68 6.45 2.89
N LYS A 92 3.02 7.32 3.67
CA LYS A 92 1.96 8.21 3.15
C LYS A 92 2.49 9.16 2.08
N LYS A 93 3.67 9.74 2.28
CA LYS A 93 4.34 10.59 1.26
C LYS A 93 4.73 9.79 0.02
N VAL A 94 5.26 8.58 0.19
CA VAL A 94 5.60 7.68 -0.92
C VAL A 94 4.34 7.30 -1.70
N ALA A 95 3.22 7.04 -1.03
CA ALA A 95 1.95 6.75 -1.68
C ALA A 95 1.48 7.93 -2.54
N ASP A 96 1.54 9.16 -2.02
CA ASP A 96 1.18 10.35 -2.79
C ASP A 96 2.11 10.57 -4.00
N ALA A 97 3.42 10.32 -3.84
CA ALA A 97 4.37 10.39 -4.94
C ALA A 97 4.11 9.30 -6.01
N ALA A 98 3.81 8.06 -5.60
CA ALA A 98 3.45 6.96 -6.51
C ALA A 98 2.14 7.25 -7.25
N ALA A 99 1.14 7.82 -6.56
CA ALA A 99 -0.11 8.26 -7.16
C ALA A 99 0.12 9.30 -8.25
N TYR A 100 0.98 10.29 -7.98
CA TYR A 100 1.34 11.32 -8.93
C TYR A 100 2.13 10.78 -10.12
N LEU A 101 3.02 9.82 -9.90
CA LEU A 101 3.75 9.16 -10.98
C LEU A 101 2.80 8.40 -11.91
N GLU A 102 1.86 7.65 -11.36
CA GLU A 102 0.81 7.03 -12.19
C GLU A 102 -0.05 8.07 -12.90
N TRP A 103 -0.42 9.16 -12.24
CA TRP A 103 -1.17 10.23 -12.90
C TRP A 103 -0.43 10.75 -14.14
N LEU A 104 0.87 10.98 -14.02
CA LEU A 104 1.72 11.41 -15.14
C LEU A 104 1.80 10.38 -16.25
N ASN A 105 1.84 9.09 -15.93
CA ASN A 105 1.86 8.00 -16.91
C ASN A 105 0.61 7.99 -17.80
N TRP A 106 -0.51 8.50 -17.28
CA TRP A 106 -1.78 8.63 -18.00
C TRP A 106 -2.04 10.04 -18.57
N SER A 107 -1.11 10.97 -18.38
CA SER A 107 -1.23 12.36 -18.83
C SER A 107 -0.44 12.62 -20.11
N ASP A 108 -0.89 13.57 -20.93
CA ASP A 108 -0.03 14.16 -21.94
C ASP A 108 1.05 15.01 -21.27
N THR A 109 2.30 14.54 -21.33
CA THR A 109 3.43 15.23 -20.68
C THR A 109 3.98 16.40 -21.50
N GLU A 110 3.52 16.58 -22.74
CA GLU A 110 3.84 17.73 -23.58
C GLU A 110 2.99 18.97 -23.24
N GLU A 111 1.82 18.77 -22.63
CA GLU A 111 0.96 19.85 -22.13
C GLU A 111 1.46 20.46 -20.81
N ALA A 112 1.02 21.67 -20.45
CA ALA A 112 1.39 22.28 -19.16
C ALA A 112 0.73 21.55 -17.96
N PRO A 113 1.38 21.40 -16.79
CA PRO A 113 0.84 20.61 -15.67
C PRO A 113 -0.59 20.97 -15.21
N ASN A 114 -0.98 22.23 -15.30
CA ASN A 114 -2.30 22.73 -14.89
C ASN A 114 -3.43 22.43 -15.89
N ILE A 115 -3.12 21.86 -17.05
CA ILE A 115 -4.10 21.44 -18.07
C ILE A 115 -4.19 19.92 -18.21
N ARG A 116 -3.26 19.15 -17.61
CA ARG A 116 -3.22 17.67 -17.59
C ARG A 116 -4.31 16.99 -16.74
N HIS A 117 -5.42 17.66 -16.47
CA HIS A 117 -6.44 17.22 -15.49
C HIS A 117 -7.54 16.32 -16.07
N SER A 118 -7.33 15.68 -17.23
CA SER A 118 -8.39 14.89 -17.87
C SER A 118 -8.02 13.41 -17.95
N GLY A 119 -8.93 12.55 -17.48
CA GLY A 119 -8.81 11.09 -17.55
C GLY A 119 -9.27 10.40 -16.27
N THR A 120 -10.47 9.80 -16.31
CA THR A 120 -10.99 9.01 -15.18
C THR A 120 -10.16 7.75 -14.92
N GLY A 121 -9.45 7.22 -15.94
CA GLY A 121 -8.50 6.11 -15.79
C GLY A 121 -7.27 6.46 -14.95
N ALA A 122 -6.75 7.69 -15.09
CA ALA A 122 -5.63 8.20 -14.28
C ALA A 122 -5.96 8.16 -12.78
N ALA A 123 -7.21 8.49 -12.41
CA ALA A 123 -7.66 8.43 -11.02
C ALA A 123 -7.59 7.01 -10.43
N SER A 124 -8.17 6.00 -11.11
CA SER A 124 -8.08 4.60 -10.66
C SER A 124 -6.64 4.10 -10.60
N ALA A 125 -5.80 4.44 -11.58
CA ALA A 125 -4.39 4.04 -11.57
C ALA A 125 -3.64 4.65 -10.38
N SER A 126 -3.82 5.95 -10.13
CA SER A 126 -3.25 6.65 -8.98
C SER A 126 -3.70 6.05 -7.65
N LEU A 127 -4.99 5.72 -7.50
CA LEU A 127 -5.51 5.07 -6.28
C LEU A 127 -4.91 3.67 -6.08
N SER A 128 -4.76 2.90 -7.17
CA SER A 128 -4.16 1.56 -7.13
C SER A 128 -2.69 1.63 -6.69
N ALA A 129 -1.94 2.62 -7.19
CA ALA A 129 -0.58 2.88 -6.74
C ALA A 129 -0.50 3.13 -5.23
N LYS A 130 -1.39 3.97 -4.69
CA LYS A 130 -1.46 4.22 -3.24
C LYS A 130 -1.76 2.93 -2.47
N ALA A 131 -2.73 2.16 -2.93
CA ALA A 131 -3.11 0.89 -2.31
C ALA A 131 -1.91 -0.07 -2.22
N ASN A 132 -1.12 -0.18 -3.29
CA ASN A 132 0.07 -1.03 -3.32
C ASN A 132 1.14 -0.57 -2.32
N ILE A 133 1.36 0.74 -2.20
CA ILE A 133 2.29 1.30 -1.21
C ILE A 133 1.82 1.02 0.23
N PHE A 134 0.53 1.22 0.52
CA PHE A 134 -0.02 0.93 1.85
C PHE A 134 0.01 -0.57 2.17
N LYS A 135 -0.30 -1.42 1.19
CA LYS A 135 -0.15 -2.87 1.32
C LYS A 135 1.28 -3.26 1.68
N GLN A 136 2.26 -2.79 0.93
CA GLN A 136 3.66 -3.08 1.20
C GLN A 136 4.08 -2.63 2.60
N ALA A 137 3.71 -1.40 3.01
CA ALA A 137 3.98 -0.88 4.34
C ALA A 137 3.36 -1.77 5.44
N THR A 138 2.11 -2.19 5.25
CA THR A 138 1.37 -3.07 6.16
C THR A 138 2.11 -4.39 6.34
N LEU A 139 2.48 -5.06 5.24
CA LEU A 139 3.17 -6.34 5.32
C LEU A 139 4.54 -6.22 5.99
N ASN A 140 5.26 -5.12 5.73
CA ASN A 140 6.53 -4.84 6.41
C ASN A 140 6.34 -4.66 7.93
N LEU A 141 5.30 -3.94 8.36
CA LEU A 141 4.98 -3.75 9.78
C LEU A 141 4.59 -5.08 10.45
N ILE A 142 3.80 -5.91 9.76
CA ILE A 142 3.42 -7.26 10.23
C ILE A 142 4.67 -8.16 10.35
N ASN A 143 5.57 -8.12 9.36
CA ASN A 143 6.83 -8.87 9.41
C ASN A 143 7.72 -8.41 10.57
N ALA A 144 7.84 -7.09 10.78
CA ALA A 144 8.55 -6.53 11.92
C ALA A 144 7.89 -6.96 13.26
N TYR A 145 6.57 -7.11 13.28
CA TYR A 145 5.84 -7.61 14.44
C TYR A 145 6.10 -9.09 14.72
N HIS A 146 6.26 -9.96 13.72
CA HIS A 146 6.58 -11.39 13.95
C HIS A 146 8.08 -11.64 14.27
N GLY A 147 8.96 -10.69 13.95
CA GLY A 147 10.41 -10.81 14.19
C GLY A 147 11.13 -11.81 13.27
N GLN A 148 12.46 -11.93 13.43
CA GLN A 148 13.34 -12.70 12.52
C GLN A 148 13.21 -14.23 12.60
N LEU A 149 12.65 -14.79 13.68
CA LEU A 149 12.70 -16.24 13.94
C LEU A 149 11.37 -16.96 13.75
N GLY A 150 10.27 -16.26 13.48
CA GLY A 150 8.95 -16.90 13.28
C GLY A 150 8.35 -17.60 14.52
N ASP A 151 9.10 -17.64 15.62
CA ASP A 151 8.74 -18.28 16.90
C ASP A 151 7.94 -17.37 17.84
N ASP A 152 7.52 -16.19 17.37
CA ASP A 152 6.71 -15.28 18.18
C ASP A 152 5.31 -15.90 18.40
N PRO A 153 4.88 -16.15 19.66
CA PRO A 153 3.55 -16.70 19.94
C PRO A 153 2.43 -15.74 19.51
N PHE A 154 2.74 -14.46 19.29
CA PHE A 154 1.78 -13.47 18.87
C PHE A 154 1.59 -13.47 17.35
N LYS A 155 0.45 -14.00 16.91
CA LYS A 155 0.01 -13.90 15.52
C LYS A 155 -0.75 -12.59 15.31
N TYR A 156 -0.21 -11.76 14.41
CA TYR A 156 -0.96 -10.62 13.87
C TYR A 156 -2.31 -11.09 13.29
N SER A 157 -3.37 -10.35 13.59
CA SER A 157 -4.70 -10.56 13.03
C SER A 157 -5.12 -9.30 12.29
N TYR A 158 -5.57 -9.47 11.05
CA TYR A 158 -6.09 -8.37 10.24
C TYR A 158 -7.36 -7.82 10.87
N ILE A 159 -7.51 -6.49 10.87
CA ILE A 159 -8.76 -5.87 11.34
C ILE A 159 -9.84 -5.84 10.26
N TYR A 160 -9.45 -5.97 9.00
CA TYR A 160 -10.39 -6.01 7.91
C TYR A 160 -11.34 -7.22 8.01
N SER A 161 -12.64 -6.93 8.04
CA SER A 161 -13.74 -7.90 8.11
C SER A 161 -14.84 -7.66 7.05
N GLY A 162 -14.55 -6.82 6.05
CA GLY A 162 -15.47 -6.49 4.96
C GLY A 162 -15.57 -7.57 3.88
N LYS A 163 -16.43 -7.33 2.89
CA LYS A 163 -16.68 -8.21 1.73
C LYS A 163 -16.24 -7.57 0.40
N GLY A 164 -15.20 -6.74 0.45
CA GLY A 164 -14.73 -5.96 -0.69
C GLY A 164 -15.33 -4.55 -0.72
N ALA A 165 -15.58 -4.05 -1.91
CA ALA A 165 -16.23 -2.77 -2.19
C ALA A 165 -17.76 -2.86 -2.14
N GLU A 166 -18.32 -4.08 -2.17
CA GLU A 166 -19.77 -4.35 -2.26
C GLU A 166 -20.38 -3.80 -3.55
N LEU A 167 -19.73 -4.05 -4.70
CA LEU A 167 -20.02 -3.44 -6.00
C LEU A 167 -21.49 -3.57 -6.44
N ALA A 168 -22.16 -4.67 -6.09
CA ALA A 168 -23.58 -4.89 -6.36
C ALA A 168 -24.49 -3.79 -5.78
N LYS A 169 -24.14 -3.19 -4.62
CA LYS A 169 -24.93 -2.11 -4.00
C LYS A 169 -24.85 -0.83 -4.83
N ILE A 170 -23.67 -0.51 -5.35
CA ILE A 170 -23.45 0.65 -6.22
C ILE A 170 -24.22 0.46 -7.53
N ARG A 171 -24.13 -0.71 -8.16
CA ARG A 171 -24.90 -1.02 -9.37
C ARG A 171 -26.41 -0.82 -9.17
N ALA A 172 -26.96 -1.32 -8.06
CA ALA A 172 -28.38 -1.16 -7.74
C ALA A 172 -28.80 0.32 -7.54
N GLN A 173 -27.89 1.19 -7.10
CA GLN A 173 -28.15 2.61 -6.91
C GLN A 173 -28.26 3.39 -8.23
N TYR A 174 -27.52 2.97 -9.27
CA TYR A 174 -27.47 3.63 -10.57
C TYR A 174 -28.30 2.95 -11.67
N SER A 175 -28.99 1.85 -11.34
CA SER A 175 -29.89 1.12 -12.27
C SER A 175 -31.32 1.66 -12.30
N ARG A 176 -31.55 2.92 -11.90
CA ARG A 176 -32.87 3.57 -11.88
C ARG A 176 -33.00 4.66 -12.93
#